data_AF-A0A2N7YWK7-F1
#
_entry.id   AF-A0A2N7YWK7-F1
#
_cell.length_a   1.000
_cell.length_b   1.000
_cell.length_c   1.000
_cell.angle_alpha   90.00
_cell.angle_beta   90.00
_cell.angle_gamma   90.00
#
_symmetry.space_group_name_H-M   'P 1'
#
loop_
_entity.id
_entity.type
_entity.pdbx_description
1 polymer ?
#
loop_
_entity_poly.entity_id
_entity_poly.type
_entity_poly.pdbx_seq_one_letter_code
_entity_poly.pdbx_strand_id
1 'polypeptide(L)'
;MTPLSKSLEELITDIYQDGNVSVAEYRTLRDDADRRMDAVIKEFGLHNNVTAFQKSIDVAMQLLQTTVVDAKKARLTDTGEAIVKDAVTAQVEYLRAGSELALRLL
;
A
#
# COMPACT_ATOMS: atom_id res chain seq x y z
N MET A 1 -22.11 -14.46 13.05
CA MET A 1 -21.87 -13.04 13.38
C MET A 1 -20.89 -12.53 12.34
N THR A 2 -21.35 -11.67 11.42
CA THR A 2 -20.45 -10.91 10.56
C THR A 2 -19.71 -9.91 11.45
N PRO A 3 -18.37 -9.86 11.45
CA PRO A 3 -17.68 -8.80 12.19
C PRO A 3 -18.16 -7.46 11.62
N LEU A 4 -18.49 -6.51 12.50
CA LEU A 4 -18.60 -5.10 12.12
C LEU A 4 -17.28 -4.76 11.41
N SER A 5 -17.35 -4.45 10.11
CA SER A 5 -16.19 -4.01 9.35
C SER A 5 -15.63 -2.78 10.05
N LYS A 6 -14.47 -2.90 10.70
CA LYS A 6 -13.74 -1.76 11.25
C LYS A 6 -13.60 -0.67 10.18
N SER A 7 -13.57 0.59 10.62
CA SER A 7 -13.21 1.66 9.69
C SER A 7 -11.77 1.44 9.18
N LEU A 8 -11.45 1.97 8.00
CA LEU A 8 -10.07 1.87 7.49
C LEU A 8 -9.08 2.54 8.45
N GLU A 9 -9.51 3.63 9.09
CA GLU A 9 -8.73 4.38 10.07
C GLU A 9 -8.42 3.55 11.33
N GLU A 10 -9.41 2.84 11.87
CA GLU A 10 -9.23 1.92 13.00
C GLU A 10 -8.27 0.80 12.63
N LEU A 11 -8.43 0.21 11.44
CA LEU A 11 -7.54 -0.86 10.97
C LEU A 11 -6.09 -0.38 10.84
N ILE A 12 -5.87 0.79 10.24
CA ILE A 12 -4.54 1.39 10.12
C ILE A 12 -3.96 1.67 11.50
N THR A 13 -4.75 2.27 12.40
CA THR A 13 -4.31 2.60 13.76
C THR A 13 -3.83 1.36 14.50
N ASP A 14 -4.59 0.25 14.44
CA ASP A 14 -4.23 -1.02 15.06
C ASP A 14 -2.94 -1.60 14.47
N ILE A 15 -2.79 -1.60 13.13
CA ILE A 15 -1.63 -2.16 12.44
C ILE A 15 -0.33 -1.45 12.81
N TYR A 16 -0.37 -0.13 12.97
CA TYR A 16 0.84 0.66 13.23
C TYR A 16 1.09 0.90 14.73
N GLN A 17 0.22 0.40 15.63
CA GLN A 17 0.24 0.71 17.06
C GLN A 17 1.56 0.31 17.74
N ASP A 18 2.17 -0.80 17.34
CA ASP A 18 3.41 -1.31 17.94
C ASP A 18 4.69 -0.83 17.22
N GLY A 19 4.54 0.02 16.20
CA GLY A 19 5.65 0.56 15.40
C GLY A 19 6.24 -0.43 14.40
N ASN A 20 5.64 -1.60 14.21
CA ASN A 20 6.05 -2.61 13.24
C ASN A 20 4.83 -3.11 12.45
N VAL A 21 5.06 -3.71 11.28
CA VAL A 21 3.98 -4.32 10.51
C VAL A 21 4.33 -5.78 10.25
N SER A 22 3.55 -6.69 10.81
CA SER A 22 3.68 -8.11 10.54
C SER A 22 3.13 -8.48 9.17
N VAL A 23 3.54 -9.65 8.66
CA VAL A 23 3.00 -10.20 7.41
C VAL A 23 1.49 -10.44 7.50
N ALA A 24 0.98 -10.79 8.68
CA ALA A 24 -0.45 -11.03 8.89
C ALA A 24 -1.26 -9.73 8.82
N GLU A 25 -0.77 -8.68 9.47
CA GLU A 25 -1.37 -7.33 9.41
C GLU A 25 -1.35 -6.77 7.99
N TYR A 26 -0.22 -6.88 7.30
CA TYR A 26 -0.10 -6.47 5.91
C TYR A 26 -1.10 -7.19 4.99
N ARG A 27 -1.23 -8.53 5.13
CA ARG A 27 -2.21 -9.30 4.34
C ARG A 27 -3.64 -8.87 4.66
N THR A 28 -3.94 -8.65 5.93
CA THR A 28 -5.26 -8.17 6.36
C THR A 28 -5.60 -6.82 5.72
N LEU A 29 -4.65 -5.88 5.69
CA LEU A 29 -4.83 -4.58 5.03
C LEU A 29 -5.04 -4.72 3.52
N ARG A 30 -4.21 -5.53 2.85
CA ARG A 30 -4.34 -5.78 1.41
C ARG A 30 -5.71 -6.37 1.08
N ASP A 31 -6.12 -7.42 1.79
CA ASP A 31 -7.38 -8.09 1.54
C ASP A 31 -8.59 -7.16 1.83
N ASP A 32 -8.49 -6.27 2.82
CA ASP A 32 -9.51 -5.24 3.07
C ASP A 32 -9.53 -4.16 1.98
N ALA A 33 -8.37 -3.74 1.46
CA ALA A 33 -8.26 -2.79 0.36
C ALA A 33 -8.88 -3.35 -0.93
N ASP A 34 -8.59 -4.61 -1.27
CA ASP A 34 -9.17 -5.30 -2.42
C ASP A 34 -10.69 -5.40 -2.29
N ARG A 35 -11.20 -5.79 -1.11
CA ARG A 35 -12.64 -5.86 -0.84
C ARG A 35 -13.34 -4.50 -1.04
N ARG A 36 -12.69 -3.40 -0.67
CA ARG A 36 -13.22 -2.04 -0.87
C ARG A 36 -13.21 -1.65 -2.35
N MET A 37 -12.14 -1.97 -3.08
CA MET A 37 -12.06 -1.73 -4.52
C MET A 37 -13.07 -2.56 -5.30
N ASP A 38 -13.33 -3.81 -4.91
CA ASP A 38 -14.37 -4.65 -5.51
C ASP A 38 -15.76 -4.01 -5.43
N ALA A 39 -16.06 -3.31 -4.34
CA ALA A 39 -17.32 -2.56 -4.22
C ALA A 39 -17.40 -1.41 -5.21
N VAL A 40 -16.30 -0.69 -5.44
CA VAL A 40 -16.23 0.38 -6.46
C VAL A 40 -16.31 -0.21 -7.88
N ILE A 41 -15.63 -1.33 -8.14
CA ILE A 41 -15.63 -1.98 -9.46
C ILE A 41 -17.02 -2.48 -9.85
N LYS A 42 -17.83 -2.93 -8.88
CA LYS A 42 -19.23 -3.30 -9.13
C LYS A 42 -20.07 -2.14 -9.70
N GLU A 43 -19.76 -0.91 -9.30
CA GLU A 43 -20.46 0.29 -9.77
C GLU A 43 -19.88 0.84 -11.09
N PHE A 44 -18.55 0.84 -11.24
CA PHE A 44 -17.86 1.45 -12.40
C PHE A 44 -17.62 0.47 -13.56
N GLY A 45 -17.79 -0.83 -13.34
CA GLY A 45 -17.47 -1.87 -14.31
C GLY A 45 -15.97 -2.15 -14.47
N LEU A 46 -15.63 -2.92 -15.50
CA LEU A 46 -14.25 -3.35 -15.80
C LEU A 46 -13.61 -2.51 -16.90
N HIS A 47 -12.28 -2.65 -17.08
CA HIS A 47 -11.50 -2.04 -18.17
C HIS A 47 -11.48 -0.51 -18.15
N ASN A 48 -11.43 0.07 -16.95
CA ASN A 48 -11.41 1.51 -16.72
C ASN A 48 -10.25 1.91 -15.78
N ASN A 49 -10.16 3.20 -15.48
CA ASN A 49 -9.14 3.75 -14.60
C ASN A 49 -9.16 3.15 -13.18
N VAL A 50 -10.33 2.76 -12.65
CA VAL A 50 -10.44 2.13 -11.32
C VAL A 50 -9.71 0.79 -11.31
N THR A 51 -10.02 -0.08 -12.28
CA THR A 51 -9.35 -1.39 -12.40
C THR A 51 -7.88 -1.29 -12.79
N ALA A 52 -7.50 -0.26 -13.58
CA ALA A 52 -6.11 -0.01 -13.92
C ALA A 52 -5.32 0.51 -12.72
N PHE A 53 -5.94 1.35 -11.88
CA PHE A 53 -5.33 1.87 -10.66
C PHE A 53 -5.05 0.74 -9.67
N GLN A 54 -6.04 -0.12 -9.37
CA GLN A 54 -5.83 -1.28 -8.47
C GLN A 54 -4.65 -2.15 -8.93
N LYS A 55 -4.62 -2.55 -10.20
CA LYS A 55 -3.53 -3.35 -10.76
C LYS A 55 -2.17 -2.64 -10.69
N SER A 56 -2.16 -1.32 -10.88
CA SER A 56 -0.93 -0.52 -10.78
C SER A 56 -0.40 -0.49 -9.35
N ILE A 57 -1.27 -0.46 -8.34
CA ILE A 57 -0.87 -0.56 -6.93
C ILE A 57 -0.25 -1.94 -6.63
N ASP A 58 -0.85 -3.03 -7.14
CA ASP A 58 -0.28 -4.38 -6.98
C ASP A 58 1.12 -4.49 -7.60
N VAL A 59 1.28 -3.97 -8.83
CA VAL A 59 2.56 -3.93 -9.52
C VAL A 59 3.58 -3.07 -8.76
N ALA A 60 3.17 -1.88 -8.28
CA ALA A 60 4.04 -1.01 -7.51
C ALA A 60 4.51 -1.68 -6.21
N MET A 61 3.64 -2.41 -5.53
CA MET A 61 3.97 -3.16 -4.32
C MET A 61 4.96 -4.31 -4.61
N GLN A 62 4.76 -5.05 -5.69
CA GLN A 62 5.71 -6.08 -6.13
C GLN A 62 7.09 -5.47 -6.45
N LEU A 63 7.13 -4.32 -7.13
CA LEU A 63 8.37 -3.63 -7.46
C LEU A 63 9.07 -3.09 -6.22
N LEU A 64 8.34 -2.57 -5.24
CA LEU A 64 8.88 -2.14 -3.94
C LEU A 64 9.57 -3.32 -3.24
N GLN A 65 8.89 -4.47 -3.13
CA GLN A 65 9.46 -5.67 -2.51
C GLN A 65 10.71 -6.15 -3.25
N THR A 66 10.67 -6.19 -4.58
CA THR A 66 11.80 -6.62 -5.41
C THR A 66 12.99 -5.66 -5.27
N THR A 67 12.74 -4.35 -5.23
CA THR A 67 13.77 -3.32 -4.99
C THR A 67 14.49 -3.54 -3.67
N VAL A 68 13.75 -3.83 -2.60
CA VAL A 68 14.34 -4.12 -1.28
C VAL A 68 15.16 -5.41 -1.31
N VAL A 69 14.66 -6.44 -1.99
CA VAL A 69 15.39 -7.71 -2.16
C VAL A 69 16.69 -7.52 -2.93
N ASP A 70 16.66 -6.74 -4.01
CA ASP A 70 17.84 -6.49 -4.83
C ASP A 70 18.87 -5.62 -4.09
N ALA A 71 18.42 -4.62 -3.33
CA ALA A 71 19.30 -3.84 -2.45
C ALA A 71 20.00 -4.73 -1.40
N LYS A 72 19.28 -5.68 -0.79
CA LYS A 72 19.87 -6.67 0.12
C LYS A 72 20.90 -7.57 -0.58
N LYS A 73 20.60 -8.03 -1.81
CA LYS A 73 21.52 -8.87 -2.60
C LYS A 73 22.78 -8.12 -3.02
N ALA A 74 22.69 -6.81 -3.24
CA ALA A 74 23.81 -5.97 -3.62
C ALA A 74 24.85 -5.76 -2.50
N ARG A 75 24.55 -6.20 -1.26
CA ARG A 75 25.44 -6.06 -0.08
C ARG A 75 25.96 -4.63 0.08
N LEU A 76 25.03 -3.67 0.04
CA LEU A 76 25.34 -2.26 0.19
C LEU A 76 25.98 -2.00 1.56
N THR A 77 26.70 -0.88 1.67
CA THR A 77 27.11 -0.35 2.97
C THR A 77 25.88 0.13 3.74
N ASP A 78 25.99 0.31 5.06
CA ASP A 78 24.92 0.87 5.89
C ASP A 78 24.40 2.21 5.33
N THR A 79 25.30 3.06 4.84
CA THR A 79 24.94 4.30 4.14
C THR A 79 24.15 4.05 2.86
N GLY A 80 24.55 3.05 2.07
CA GLY A 80 23.82 2.67 0.85
C GLY A 80 22.43 2.12 1.14
N GLU A 81 22.28 1.28 2.18
CA GLU A 81 20.97 0.81 2.62
C GLU A 81 20.07 1.96 3.10
N ALA A 82 20.63 2.92 3.84
CA ALA A 82 19.91 4.11 4.29
C ALA A 82 19.38 4.94 3.11
N ILE A 83 20.21 5.16 2.07
CA ILE A 83 19.81 5.87 0.85
C ILE A 83 18.67 5.15 0.14
N VAL A 84 18.73 3.82 0.02
CA VAL A 84 17.64 3.05 -0.62
C VAL A 84 16.35 3.15 0.19
N LYS A 85 16.42 3.01 1.51
CA LYS A 85 15.25 3.15 2.40
C LYS A 85 14.61 4.53 2.26
N ASP A 86 15.42 5.58 2.26
CA ASP A 86 14.95 6.96 2.10
C ASP A 86 14.26 7.16 0.74
N ALA A 87 14.90 6.77 -0.35
CA ALA A 87 14.35 6.92 -1.69
C ALA A 87 13.04 6.14 -1.90
N VAL A 88 12.96 4.90 -1.42
CA VAL A 88 11.74 4.08 -1.50
C VAL A 88 10.63 4.71 -0.65
N THR A 89 10.95 5.17 0.56
CA THR A 89 9.98 5.84 1.44
C THR A 89 9.43 7.10 0.79
N ALA A 90 10.30 7.92 0.17
CA ALA A 90 9.88 9.13 -0.54
C ALA A 90 8.87 8.85 -1.67
N GLN A 91 8.99 7.74 -2.40
CA GLN A 91 8.02 7.35 -3.43
C GLN A 91 6.65 6.99 -2.83
N VAL A 92 6.63 6.30 -1.68
CA VAL A 92 5.38 5.96 -0.99
C VAL A 92 4.70 7.21 -0.46
N GLU A 93 5.47 8.13 0.14
CA GLU A 93 4.93 9.41 0.64
C GLU A 93 4.42 10.31 -0.49
N TYR A 94 5.10 10.33 -1.64
CA TYR A 94 4.61 11.00 -2.84
C TYR A 94 3.21 10.50 -3.25
N LEU A 95 3.02 9.19 -3.30
CA LEU A 95 1.72 8.59 -3.64
C LEU A 95 0.66 8.90 -2.59
N ARG A 96 1.01 8.82 -1.30
CA ARG A 96 0.11 9.14 -0.18
C ARG A 96 -0.36 10.60 -0.25
N ALA A 97 0.56 11.55 -0.31
CA ALA A 97 0.23 12.97 -0.38
C ALA A 97 -0.56 13.31 -1.66
N GLY A 98 -0.21 12.70 -2.78
CA GLY A 98 -0.97 12.83 -4.04
C GLY A 98 -2.40 12.31 -3.92
N SER A 99 -2.61 11.20 -3.21
CA SER A 99 -3.94 10.65 -2.96
C SER A 99 -4.80 11.59 -2.12
N GLU A 100 -4.25 12.17 -1.05
CA GLU A 100 -4.95 13.15 -0.22
C GLU A 100 -5.34 14.40 -1.01
N LEU A 101 -4.43 14.90 -1.87
CA LEU A 101 -4.70 16.04 -2.73
C LEU A 101 -5.83 15.74 -3.73
N ALA A 102 -5.78 14.59 -4.40
CA ALA A 102 -6.75 14.22 -5.42
C ALA A 102 -8.15 13.95 -4.83
N LEU A 103 -8.21 13.30 -3.67
CA LEU A 103 -9.49 12.94 -3.02
C LEU A 103 -10.25 14.16 -2.47
N ARG A 104 -9.61 15.33 -2.28
CA ARG A 104 -10.31 16.58 -1.94
C ARG A 104 -11.26 17.09 -3.02
N LEU A 105 -11.22 16.51 -4.22
CA LEU A 105 -12.12 16.85 -5.31
C LEU A 105 -13.49 16.13 -5.21
N LEU A 106 -13.64 15.21 -4.27
CA LEU A 106 -14.88 14.50 -3.93
C LEU A 106 -15.53 15.14 -2.69
#